data_AF-A0A432HXH5-F1
#
_entry.id   AF-A0A432HXH5-F1
#
_cell.length_a   1.000
_cell.length_b   1.000
_cell.length_c   1.000
_cell.angle_alpha   90.00
_cell.angle_beta   90.00
_cell.angle_gamma   90.00
#
_symmetry.space_group_name_H-M   'P 1'
#
loop_
_entity.id
_entity.type
_entity.pdbx_description
1 polymer ?
#
loop_
_entity_poly.entity_id
_entity_poly.type
_entity_poly.pdbx_seq_one_letter_code
_entity_poly.pdbx_strand_id
1 'polypeptide(L)'
;MNISNDELAILDPVTHLATNLKIPLRVDPATVPGMIARSMPEPSRFWGEDLVWNDPANPHNPMMDAKGRVWMTSAIRNRANPDWCKDGSDNPYAQYFPLENGFRSAVFYEPETQKFVMVDTCYGTHHLQFAEDANDTLYFSGGGQVIGWIDTKLYDETGDEQRSQGWCPTVLDTSGDGTISAPWNEPDRGGGYENLDTNLDTRVVVGSYGIIGDPTDDKAVWISSTRFPGRLARLHIGDNPPETCVTEMYEVPSVLDPNVPREQTGFGSRGIDIDRNGVVWTALSGSSHFASFDRTKCAVTNGPTVADGRHCVDGWTLYPTPGPVVQGTDPPVRADYHYYNWVDQWNTLGLGANVPIANGSNSDSLLALNPDTGEWTVLRVPYPQGFFARGLDGRIDDPNAGWKGRGVWATYGEAATWHIEGGKGVRPGIVKFQVRPHPLAN
;
A
#
# COMPACT_ATOMS: atom_id res chain seq x y z
N MET A 1 -6.20 12.41 -2.30
CA MET A 1 -7.13 12.06 -3.41
C MET A 1 -8.55 12.04 -2.89
N ASN A 2 -9.50 12.59 -3.64
CA ASN A 2 -10.93 12.39 -3.45
C ASN A 2 -11.37 11.22 -4.35
N ILE A 3 -11.31 10.01 -3.78
CA ILE A 3 -11.68 8.78 -4.48
C ILE A 3 -13.14 8.82 -4.96
N SER A 4 -14.03 9.45 -4.20
CA SER A 4 -15.48 9.40 -4.45
C SER A 4 -15.97 10.33 -5.57
N ASN A 5 -15.10 11.21 -6.10
CA ASN A 5 -15.47 12.19 -7.14
C ASN A 5 -14.39 12.43 -8.20
N ASP A 6 -13.39 11.55 -8.30
CA ASP A 6 -12.21 11.67 -9.18
C ASP A 6 -11.45 12.99 -9.08
N GLU A 7 -11.04 13.39 -7.88
CA GLU A 7 -10.30 14.65 -7.72
C GLU A 7 -8.92 14.45 -7.09
N LEU A 8 -7.93 15.16 -7.62
CA LEU A 8 -6.68 15.44 -6.95
C LEU A 8 -6.88 16.71 -6.11
N ALA A 9 -6.86 16.55 -4.78
CA ALA A 9 -6.96 17.65 -3.84
C ALA A 9 -5.56 18.17 -3.49
N ILE A 10 -5.35 19.47 -3.60
CA ILE A 10 -4.09 20.16 -3.35
C ILE A 10 -4.31 21.17 -2.24
N LEU A 11 -3.49 21.14 -1.19
CA LEU A 11 -3.45 22.13 -0.13
C LEU A 11 -2.24 23.03 -0.32
N ASP A 12 -2.44 24.34 -0.32
CA ASP A 12 -1.37 25.30 -0.05
C ASP A 12 -1.23 25.47 1.48
N PRO A 13 -0.14 24.98 2.09
CA PRO A 13 0.08 25.05 3.53
C PRO A 13 0.39 26.46 4.06
N VAL A 14 0.69 27.43 3.17
CA VAL A 14 0.97 28.83 3.56
C VAL A 14 -0.31 29.64 3.63
N THR A 15 -1.18 29.49 2.62
CA THR A 15 -2.45 30.23 2.56
C THR A 15 -3.63 29.46 3.15
N HIS A 16 -3.47 28.16 3.42
CA HIS A 16 -4.52 27.22 3.83
C HIS A 16 -5.67 27.11 2.82
N LEU A 17 -5.40 27.36 1.54
CA LEU A 17 -6.37 27.18 0.46
C LEU A 17 -6.27 25.78 -0.13
N ALA A 18 -7.42 25.17 -0.40
CA ALA A 18 -7.52 23.87 -1.04
C ALA A 18 -8.13 24.00 -2.45
N THR A 19 -7.53 23.34 -3.42
CA THR A 19 -8.01 23.25 -4.80
C THR A 19 -8.20 21.80 -5.19
N ASN A 20 -9.29 21.51 -5.92
CA ASN A 20 -9.55 20.18 -6.46
C ASN A 20 -9.42 20.21 -7.98
N LEU A 21 -8.64 19.28 -8.53
CA LEU A 21 -8.48 19.08 -9.96
C LEU A 21 -9.20 17.79 -10.35
N LYS A 22 -10.11 17.87 -11.33
CA LYS A 22 -10.79 16.68 -11.86
C LYS A 22 -9.79 15.85 -12.65
N ILE A 23 -9.71 14.56 -12.33
CA ILE A 23 -8.83 13.60 -13.00
C ILE A 23 -9.56 13.08 -14.25
N PRO A 24 -8.93 13.12 -15.43
CA PRO A 24 -9.55 12.72 -16.68
C PRO A 24 -9.53 11.20 -16.90
N LEU A 25 -10.30 10.75 -17.89
CA LEU A 25 -10.25 9.42 -18.50
C LEU A 25 -9.81 9.57 -19.97
N ARG A 26 -9.25 8.51 -20.57
CA ARG A 26 -8.98 8.47 -22.02
C ARG A 26 -10.25 8.22 -22.84
N VAL A 27 -11.30 7.74 -22.20
CA VAL A 27 -12.58 7.35 -22.81
C VAL A 27 -13.75 8.10 -22.17
N ASP A 28 -14.95 7.96 -22.76
CA ASP A 28 -16.18 8.50 -22.17
C ASP A 28 -16.40 7.92 -20.76
N PRO A 29 -16.52 8.77 -19.70
CA PRO A 29 -16.78 8.32 -18.34
C PRO A 29 -17.99 7.41 -18.17
N ALA A 30 -19.02 7.52 -19.03
CA ALA A 30 -20.20 6.65 -18.97
C ALA A 30 -19.89 5.18 -19.30
N THR A 31 -18.74 4.90 -19.93
CA THR A 31 -18.30 3.55 -20.32
C THR A 31 -17.45 2.86 -19.25
N VAL A 32 -17.09 3.57 -18.19
CA VAL A 32 -16.24 3.07 -17.10
C VAL A 32 -17.09 2.99 -15.82
N PRO A 33 -17.26 1.81 -15.22
CA PRO A 33 -17.98 1.69 -13.97
C PRO A 33 -17.16 2.29 -12.82
N GLY A 34 -17.78 3.15 -12.01
CA GLY A 34 -17.19 3.65 -10.77
C GLY A 34 -17.07 2.58 -9.69
N MET A 35 -16.34 2.88 -8.61
CA MET A 35 -16.28 2.00 -7.43
C MET A 35 -17.61 1.95 -6.72
N ILE A 36 -18.27 3.10 -6.66
CA ILE A 36 -19.48 3.30 -5.88
C ILE A 36 -20.69 3.05 -6.79
N ALA A 37 -21.57 2.17 -6.33
CA ALA A 37 -22.81 1.89 -7.04
C ALA A 37 -23.63 3.17 -7.23
N ARG A 38 -24.08 3.41 -8.47
CA ARG A 38 -24.91 4.56 -8.83
C ARG A 38 -26.40 4.28 -8.58
N SER A 39 -26.70 3.75 -7.39
CA SER A 39 -28.05 3.41 -6.94
C SER A 39 -28.14 3.58 -5.43
N MET A 40 -29.22 4.18 -4.94
CA MET A 40 -29.49 4.34 -3.51
C MET A 40 -30.66 3.43 -3.12
N PRO A 41 -30.41 2.22 -2.56
CA PRO A 41 -31.49 1.29 -2.25
C PRO A 41 -32.37 1.79 -1.10
N GLU A 42 -31.82 2.60 -0.20
CA GLU A 42 -32.52 3.19 0.95
C GLU A 42 -32.09 4.65 1.13
N PRO A 43 -32.99 5.59 1.44
CA PRO A 43 -32.61 6.99 1.61
C PRO A 43 -31.56 7.21 2.71
N SER A 44 -30.52 7.98 2.40
CA SER A 44 -29.52 8.45 3.37
C SER A 44 -30.16 9.37 4.41
N ARG A 45 -29.79 9.21 5.69
CA ARG A 45 -30.21 10.12 6.76
C ARG A 45 -29.84 11.58 6.50
N PHE A 46 -28.73 11.82 5.80
CA PHE A 46 -28.20 13.16 5.54
C PHE A 46 -28.53 13.66 4.14
N TRP A 47 -28.52 12.78 3.14
CA TRP A 47 -28.62 13.13 1.72
C TRP A 47 -29.91 12.66 1.04
N GLY A 48 -30.80 11.93 1.73
CA GLY A 48 -32.00 11.37 1.12
C GLY A 48 -31.64 10.44 -0.03
N GLU A 49 -32.24 10.65 -1.20
CA GLU A 49 -31.99 9.86 -2.42
C GLU A 49 -30.80 10.40 -3.27
N ASP A 50 -30.12 11.46 -2.82
CA ASP A 50 -29.05 12.09 -3.60
C ASP A 50 -27.81 11.18 -3.71
N LEU A 51 -27.43 10.86 -4.95
CA LEU A 51 -26.20 10.12 -5.27
C LEU A 51 -24.99 11.06 -5.37
N VAL A 52 -24.40 11.38 -4.20
CA VAL A 52 -23.33 12.38 -4.04
C VAL A 52 -21.93 11.96 -4.51
N TRP A 53 -21.76 10.72 -4.97
CA TRP A 53 -20.46 10.18 -5.37
C TRP A 53 -20.48 9.69 -6.82
N ASN A 54 -19.54 10.14 -7.62
CA ASN A 54 -19.40 9.73 -9.02
C ASN A 54 -17.93 9.58 -9.36
N ASP A 55 -17.45 8.34 -9.39
CA ASP A 55 -16.03 8.00 -9.38
C ASP A 55 -15.58 6.99 -10.45
N PRO A 56 -15.88 7.19 -11.75
CA PRO A 56 -15.39 6.30 -12.80
C PRO A 56 -13.86 6.22 -12.88
N ALA A 57 -13.12 7.28 -12.53
CA ALA A 57 -11.66 7.25 -12.50
C ALA A 57 -11.12 6.60 -11.22
N ASN A 58 -11.85 6.77 -10.11
CA ASN A 58 -11.59 6.08 -8.85
C ASN A 58 -10.12 6.23 -8.39
N PRO A 59 -9.60 7.45 -8.20
CA PRO A 59 -8.17 7.67 -8.00
C PRO A 59 -7.72 7.29 -6.59
N HIS A 60 -6.46 6.89 -6.45
CA HIS A 60 -5.92 6.42 -5.16
C HIS A 60 -4.43 6.71 -4.97
N ASN A 61 -4.04 6.82 -3.69
CA ASN A 61 -2.67 6.92 -3.14
C ASN A 61 -1.70 7.77 -3.98
N PRO A 62 -1.60 9.09 -3.77
CA PRO A 62 -0.68 9.93 -4.52
C PRO A 62 0.73 9.88 -3.90
N MET A 63 1.75 9.95 -4.74
CA MET A 63 3.16 10.08 -4.35
C MET A 63 3.88 11.04 -5.28
N MET A 64 4.86 11.79 -4.76
CA MET A 64 5.70 12.67 -5.58
C MET A 64 6.97 11.96 -6.03
N ASP A 65 7.41 12.25 -7.25
CA ASP A 65 8.74 11.86 -7.70
C ASP A 65 9.78 12.98 -7.51
N ALA A 66 11.03 12.72 -7.89
CA ALA A 66 12.14 13.66 -7.79
C ALA A 66 11.98 14.93 -8.66
N LYS A 67 11.07 14.92 -9.64
CA LYS A 67 10.75 16.06 -10.51
C LYS A 67 9.58 16.90 -9.98
N GLY A 68 8.94 16.47 -8.88
CA GLY A 68 7.77 17.11 -8.30
C GLY A 68 6.45 16.73 -8.99
N ARG A 69 6.45 15.70 -9.85
CA ARG A 69 5.21 15.17 -10.45
C ARG A 69 4.46 14.36 -9.41
N VAL A 70 3.14 14.49 -9.40
CA VAL A 70 2.28 13.75 -8.47
C VAL A 70 1.71 12.53 -9.17
N TRP A 71 2.32 11.37 -8.94
CA TRP A 71 1.86 10.08 -9.42
C TRP A 71 0.71 9.56 -8.57
N MET A 72 -0.24 8.85 -9.19
CA MET A 72 -1.42 8.26 -8.57
C MET A 72 -1.87 7.04 -9.37
N THR A 73 -2.67 6.17 -8.75
CA THR A 73 -3.40 5.14 -9.52
C THR A 73 -4.78 5.67 -9.87
N SER A 74 -5.22 5.47 -11.11
CA SER A 74 -6.55 5.87 -11.57
C SER A 74 -6.95 5.03 -12.78
N ALA A 75 -8.24 4.72 -12.91
CA ALA A 75 -8.74 4.19 -14.17
C ALA A 75 -8.58 5.25 -15.27
N ILE A 76 -8.23 4.77 -16.46
CA ILE A 76 -8.13 5.58 -17.68
C ILE A 76 -9.08 5.06 -18.77
N ARG A 77 -9.48 3.78 -18.64
CA ARG A 77 -10.37 3.00 -19.52
C ARG A 77 -11.09 1.92 -18.70
N ASN A 78 -11.96 1.14 -19.35
CA ASN A 78 -12.59 -0.04 -18.76
C ASN A 78 -11.60 -1.23 -18.64
N ARG A 79 -12.02 -2.31 -17.99
CA ARG A 79 -11.17 -3.41 -17.50
C ARG A 79 -10.45 -4.21 -18.58
N ALA A 80 -11.00 -4.32 -19.78
CA ALA A 80 -10.42 -5.12 -20.84
C ALA A 80 -9.07 -4.53 -21.28
N ASN A 81 -8.01 -5.34 -21.25
CA ASN A 81 -6.69 -4.87 -21.65
C ASN A 81 -6.54 -4.74 -23.18
N PRO A 82 -5.59 -3.91 -23.63
CA PRO A 82 -5.11 -3.93 -25.01
C PRO A 82 -4.56 -5.31 -25.41
N ASP A 83 -4.53 -5.57 -26.72
CA ASP A 83 -4.08 -6.88 -27.24
C ASP A 83 -2.60 -7.16 -26.96
N TRP A 84 -1.77 -6.12 -26.79
CA TRP A 84 -0.35 -6.27 -26.44
C TRP A 84 -0.09 -6.72 -24.99
N CYS A 85 -1.14 -6.87 -24.17
CA CYS A 85 -1.08 -7.46 -22.83
C CYS A 85 -1.52 -8.93 -22.78
N LYS A 86 -2.12 -9.43 -23.87
CA LYS A 86 -2.80 -10.72 -23.91
C LYS A 86 -1.93 -11.78 -24.56
N ASP A 87 -2.42 -13.01 -24.45
CA ASP A 87 -1.84 -14.15 -25.15
C ASP A 87 -1.78 -13.90 -26.67
N GLY A 88 -0.71 -14.39 -27.30
CA GLY A 88 -0.43 -14.19 -28.72
C GLY A 88 0.20 -12.85 -29.10
N SER A 89 0.54 -11.99 -28.13
CA SER A 89 1.31 -10.76 -28.40
C SER A 89 2.83 -10.98 -28.41
N ASP A 90 3.56 -10.03 -28.97
CA ASP A 90 5.04 -10.02 -28.97
C ASP A 90 5.65 -9.44 -27.68
N ASN A 91 4.81 -9.09 -26.69
CA ASN A 91 5.30 -8.58 -25.42
C ASN A 91 5.87 -9.75 -24.58
N PRO A 92 7.16 -9.74 -24.21
CA PRO A 92 7.78 -10.86 -23.49
C PRO A 92 7.07 -11.17 -22.16
N TYR A 93 6.57 -10.15 -21.46
CA TYR A 93 5.83 -10.35 -20.22
C TYR A 93 4.46 -11.00 -20.45
N ALA A 94 3.79 -10.69 -21.57
CA ALA A 94 2.52 -11.31 -21.93
C ALA A 94 2.71 -12.73 -22.47
N GLN A 95 3.83 -13.03 -23.13
CA GLN A 95 4.21 -14.38 -23.52
C GLN A 95 4.49 -15.27 -22.29
N TYR A 96 5.03 -14.69 -21.21
CA TYR A 96 5.28 -15.41 -19.96
C TYR A 96 4.04 -15.55 -19.09
N PHE A 97 3.27 -14.47 -18.91
CA PHE A 97 2.06 -14.46 -18.09
C PHE A 97 1.04 -13.43 -18.62
N PRO A 98 0.13 -13.82 -19.54
CA PRO A 98 -0.79 -12.91 -20.20
C PRO A 98 -1.87 -12.38 -19.24
N LEU A 99 -2.27 -11.13 -19.44
CA LEU A 99 -3.26 -10.44 -18.61
C LEU A 99 -4.43 -9.96 -19.47
N GLU A 100 -5.57 -10.61 -19.34
CA GLU A 100 -6.80 -10.26 -20.07
C GLU A 100 -7.43 -8.94 -19.59
N ASN A 101 -7.24 -8.61 -18.32
CA ASN A 101 -7.88 -7.45 -17.70
C ASN A 101 -6.95 -6.72 -16.72
N GLY A 102 -7.12 -5.40 -16.65
CA GLY A 102 -6.51 -4.49 -15.69
C GLY A 102 -7.49 -3.35 -15.39
N PHE A 103 -7.58 -2.88 -14.15
CA PHE A 103 -8.53 -1.81 -13.79
C PHE A 103 -7.88 -0.43 -13.78
N ARG A 104 -7.43 0.06 -12.62
CA ARG A 104 -6.69 1.32 -12.56
C ARG A 104 -5.31 1.15 -13.21
N SER A 105 -4.87 2.19 -13.88
CA SER A 105 -3.52 2.34 -14.43
C SER A 105 -2.75 3.44 -13.69
N ALA A 106 -1.57 3.80 -14.18
CA ALA A 106 -0.79 4.89 -13.62
C ALA A 106 -1.18 6.23 -14.26
N VAL A 107 -1.29 7.27 -13.43
CA VAL A 107 -1.54 8.65 -13.87
C VAL A 107 -0.59 9.55 -13.09
N PHE A 108 -0.04 10.58 -13.71
CA PHE A 108 0.63 11.64 -12.97
C PHE A 108 0.14 13.03 -13.38
N TYR A 109 0.13 13.93 -12.40
CA TYR A 109 -0.08 15.36 -12.62
C TYR A 109 1.27 16.06 -12.63
N GLU A 110 1.53 16.83 -13.68
CA GLU A 110 2.72 17.66 -13.85
C GLU A 110 2.40 19.10 -13.43
N PRO A 111 2.85 19.58 -12.25
CA PRO A 111 2.47 20.90 -11.77
C PRO A 111 2.93 22.05 -12.66
N GLU A 112 4.09 21.92 -13.31
CA GLU A 112 4.66 22.97 -14.17
C GLU A 112 3.78 23.22 -15.40
N THR A 113 3.29 22.16 -16.04
CA THR A 113 2.46 22.25 -17.25
C THR A 113 0.97 22.17 -16.97
N GLN A 114 0.58 21.85 -15.74
CA GLN A 114 -0.79 21.63 -15.28
C GLN A 114 -1.53 20.54 -16.07
N LYS A 115 -0.83 19.47 -16.44
CA LYS A 115 -1.38 18.38 -17.25
C LYS A 115 -1.40 17.07 -16.48
N PHE A 116 -2.47 16.29 -16.71
CA PHE A 116 -2.50 14.88 -16.39
C PHE A 116 -1.93 14.08 -17.55
N VAL A 117 -1.00 13.19 -17.24
CA VAL A 117 -0.49 12.16 -18.15
C VAL A 117 -0.99 10.82 -17.65
N MET A 118 -1.58 10.03 -18.53
CA MET A 118 -2.12 8.71 -18.25
C MET A 118 -1.22 7.69 -18.92
N VAL A 119 -0.76 6.67 -18.20
CA VAL A 119 0.10 5.58 -18.69
C VAL A 119 -0.70 4.28 -18.57
N ASP A 120 -0.97 3.62 -19.69
CA ASP A 120 -1.77 2.39 -19.74
C ASP A 120 -0.95 1.18 -19.30
N THR A 121 -1.37 0.53 -18.22
CA THR A 121 -0.69 -0.64 -17.65
C THR A 121 -1.47 -1.92 -18.00
N CYS A 122 -0.74 -3.02 -18.25
CA CYS A 122 -1.35 -4.34 -18.43
C CYS A 122 -1.92 -4.92 -17.13
N TYR A 123 -1.39 -4.52 -15.99
CA TYR A 123 -1.82 -4.96 -14.67
C TYR A 123 -2.68 -3.89 -14.00
N GLY A 124 -3.57 -4.34 -13.11
CA GLY A 124 -4.29 -3.42 -12.22
C GLY A 124 -3.35 -2.79 -11.19
N THR A 125 -3.66 -1.56 -10.78
CA THR A 125 -2.88 -0.79 -9.80
C THR A 125 -3.73 -0.38 -8.59
N HIS A 126 -3.11 -0.17 -7.43
CA HIS A 126 -3.77 0.25 -6.19
C HIS A 126 -2.94 1.24 -5.36
N HIS A 127 -1.94 0.78 -4.58
CA HIS A 127 -0.90 1.64 -4.01
C HIS A 127 0.31 1.67 -4.97
N LEU A 128 1.10 2.74 -4.90
CA LEU A 128 2.33 2.89 -5.67
C LEU A 128 3.49 3.33 -4.78
N GLN A 129 4.70 2.91 -5.12
CA GLN A 129 5.91 3.32 -4.42
C GLN A 129 7.11 3.35 -5.39
N PHE A 130 7.90 4.42 -5.30
CA PHE A 130 9.20 4.47 -5.96
C PHE A 130 10.22 3.60 -5.23
N ALA A 131 11.01 2.85 -6.00
CA ALA A 131 12.23 2.23 -5.52
C ALA A 131 13.41 3.19 -5.60
N GLU A 132 14.44 2.91 -4.81
CA GLU A 132 15.71 3.64 -4.81
C GLU A 132 16.71 2.94 -5.73
N ASP A 133 16.41 2.93 -7.02
CA ASP A 133 17.22 2.26 -8.05
C ASP A 133 17.67 3.22 -9.16
N ALA A 134 18.41 2.68 -10.13
CA ALA A 134 18.93 3.48 -11.24
C ALA A 134 17.85 3.99 -12.21
N ASN A 135 16.63 3.44 -12.18
CA ASN A 135 15.57 3.68 -13.16
C ASN A 135 14.41 4.52 -12.58
N ASP A 136 14.49 4.89 -11.30
CA ASP A 136 13.39 5.46 -10.53
C ASP A 136 12.13 4.59 -10.71
N THR A 137 12.28 3.27 -10.55
CA THR A 137 11.21 2.29 -10.82
C THR A 137 10.02 2.56 -9.92
N LEU A 138 8.83 2.63 -10.51
CA LEU A 138 7.57 2.80 -9.81
C LEU A 138 6.82 1.48 -9.73
N TYR A 139 6.78 0.87 -8.54
CA TYR A 139 6.09 -0.40 -8.30
C TYR A 139 4.63 -0.19 -7.91
N PHE A 140 3.77 -1.16 -8.25
CA PHE A 140 2.34 -1.12 -7.96
C PHE A 140 1.84 -2.39 -7.26
N SER A 141 1.02 -2.19 -6.23
CA SER A 141 0.11 -3.23 -5.75
C SER A 141 -1.17 -3.24 -6.60
N GLY A 142 -2.01 -4.24 -6.45
CA GLY A 142 -3.36 -4.30 -7.05
C GLY A 142 -3.44 -5.16 -8.32
N GLY A 143 -2.32 -5.70 -8.79
CA GLY A 143 -2.27 -6.62 -9.93
C GLY A 143 -2.89 -7.98 -9.64
N GLY A 144 -3.07 -8.33 -8.37
CA GLY A 144 -3.75 -9.55 -7.91
C GLY A 144 -2.92 -10.82 -8.14
N GLN A 145 -2.69 -11.16 -9.41
CA GLN A 145 -1.88 -12.29 -9.86
C GLN A 145 -0.40 -11.94 -10.02
N VAL A 146 -0.11 -10.64 -10.18
CA VAL A 146 1.21 -10.12 -10.52
C VAL A 146 1.55 -8.90 -9.67
N ILE A 147 2.84 -8.61 -9.58
CA ILE A 147 3.35 -7.30 -9.17
C ILE A 147 3.96 -6.66 -10.42
N GLY A 148 3.51 -5.45 -10.73
CA GLY A 148 3.92 -4.72 -11.92
C GLY A 148 4.64 -3.42 -11.57
N TRP A 149 5.43 -2.92 -12.51
CA TRP A 149 6.21 -1.69 -12.34
C TRP A 149 6.36 -0.92 -13.65
N ILE A 150 6.71 0.36 -13.51
CA ILE A 150 7.09 1.25 -14.61
C ILE A 150 8.54 1.71 -14.38
N ASP A 151 9.39 1.53 -15.39
CA ASP A 151 10.66 2.25 -15.52
C ASP A 151 10.33 3.69 -15.94
N THR A 152 10.35 4.60 -14.96
CA THR A 152 9.90 5.97 -15.21
C THR A 152 10.90 6.79 -16.02
N LYS A 153 12.20 6.46 -15.95
CA LYS A 153 13.22 7.08 -16.82
C LYS A 153 13.03 6.67 -18.27
N LEU A 154 12.84 5.38 -18.54
CA LEU A 154 12.57 4.91 -19.90
C LEU A 154 11.28 5.50 -20.46
N TYR A 155 10.23 5.63 -19.63
CA TYR A 155 9.02 6.32 -20.04
C TYR A 155 9.28 7.80 -20.37
N ASP A 156 10.05 8.50 -19.54
CA ASP A 156 10.38 9.91 -19.78
C ASP A 156 11.21 10.13 -21.05
N GLU A 157 12.08 9.17 -21.38
CA GLU A 157 12.92 9.22 -22.60
C GLU A 157 12.11 8.92 -23.88
N THR A 158 11.14 8.02 -23.81
CA THR A 158 10.51 7.44 -25.01
C THR A 158 9.04 7.79 -25.19
N GLY A 159 8.32 8.05 -24.10
CA GLY A 159 6.86 8.13 -24.05
C GLY A 159 6.15 6.79 -24.36
N ASP A 160 6.88 5.68 -24.43
CA ASP A 160 6.35 4.37 -24.82
C ASP A 160 5.90 3.58 -23.59
N GLU A 161 4.60 3.60 -23.33
CA GLU A 161 4.00 2.91 -22.19
C GLU A 161 4.17 1.38 -22.24
N GLN A 162 4.17 0.78 -23.43
CA GLN A 162 4.33 -0.67 -23.56
C GLN A 162 5.75 -1.09 -23.19
N ARG A 163 6.75 -0.34 -23.66
CA ARG A 163 8.17 -0.66 -23.42
C ARG A 163 8.65 -0.30 -22.02
N SER A 164 8.03 0.67 -21.36
CA SER A 164 8.46 1.15 -20.05
C SER A 164 7.92 0.35 -18.86
N GLN A 165 7.17 -0.73 -19.09
CA GLN A 165 6.53 -1.49 -18.00
C GLN A 165 6.93 -2.96 -18.01
N GLY A 166 6.87 -3.58 -16.84
CA GLY A 166 7.07 -5.02 -16.64
C GLY A 166 6.18 -5.56 -15.52
N TRP A 167 6.00 -6.87 -15.48
CA TRP A 167 5.30 -7.54 -14.38
C TRP A 167 5.77 -8.96 -14.17
N CYS A 168 5.66 -9.43 -12.93
CA CYS A 168 5.96 -10.82 -12.59
C CYS A 168 4.81 -11.47 -11.83
N PRO A 169 4.44 -12.72 -12.20
CA PRO A 169 3.59 -13.52 -11.34
C PRO A 169 4.30 -13.81 -10.03
N THR A 170 3.53 -13.94 -8.95
CA THR A 170 4.08 -14.30 -7.65
C THR A 170 4.24 -15.82 -7.53
N VAL A 171 5.47 -16.31 -7.64
CA VAL A 171 5.80 -17.73 -7.61
C VAL A 171 6.87 -18.01 -6.56
N LEU A 172 6.60 -18.99 -5.71
CA LEU A 172 7.49 -19.47 -4.67
C LEU A 172 8.34 -20.61 -5.22
N ASP A 173 9.65 -20.58 -4.97
CA ASP A 173 10.59 -21.68 -5.24
C ASP A 173 10.32 -22.81 -4.22
N THR A 174 9.21 -23.54 -4.38
CA THR A 174 8.85 -24.68 -3.51
C THR A 174 9.58 -25.95 -3.89
N SER A 175 10.12 -26.04 -5.11
CA SER A 175 11.00 -27.13 -5.53
C SER A 175 12.35 -27.06 -4.77
N GLY A 176 12.80 -25.84 -4.45
CA GLY A 176 14.02 -25.56 -3.70
C GLY A 176 15.28 -25.57 -4.58
N ASP A 177 15.14 -25.46 -5.90
CA ASP A 177 16.27 -25.53 -6.83
C ASP A 177 16.95 -24.17 -7.09
N GLY A 178 16.39 -23.09 -6.54
CA GLY A 178 16.91 -21.72 -6.66
C GLY A 178 16.45 -21.00 -7.93
N THR A 179 15.58 -21.60 -8.73
CA THR A 179 15.03 -21.02 -9.96
C THR A 179 13.51 -21.16 -9.99
N ILE A 180 12.82 -20.30 -10.74
CA ILE A 180 11.38 -20.44 -10.96
C ILE A 180 11.16 -21.00 -12.36
N SER A 181 10.66 -22.23 -12.44
CA SER A 181 10.46 -22.93 -13.72
C SER A 181 9.04 -23.44 -13.90
N ALA A 182 8.42 -23.09 -15.04
CA ALA A 182 7.11 -23.58 -15.41
C ALA A 182 7.19 -25.05 -15.91
N PRO A 183 6.17 -25.89 -15.68
CA PRO A 183 4.87 -25.56 -15.08
C PRO A 183 4.93 -25.45 -13.54
N TRP A 184 4.03 -24.63 -12.98
CA TRP A 184 3.88 -24.47 -11.53
C TRP A 184 2.66 -25.21 -10.99
N ASN A 185 2.64 -25.42 -9.68
CA ASN A 185 1.41 -25.64 -8.95
C ASN A 185 0.53 -24.39 -9.06
N GLU A 186 -0.59 -24.51 -9.76
CA GLU A 186 -1.55 -23.43 -9.95
C GLU A 186 -2.61 -23.42 -8.83
N PRO A 187 -2.94 -22.23 -8.27
CA PRO A 187 -3.96 -22.13 -7.24
C PRO A 187 -5.38 -22.26 -7.83
N ASP A 188 -6.30 -22.76 -7.01
CA ASP A 188 -7.72 -22.75 -7.35
C ASP A 188 -8.31 -21.31 -7.34
N ARG A 189 -9.60 -21.17 -7.67
CA ARG A 189 -10.29 -19.87 -7.64
C ARG A 189 -10.28 -19.20 -6.26
N GLY A 190 -10.16 -19.98 -5.19
CA GLY A 190 -10.03 -19.54 -3.82
C GLY A 190 -8.59 -19.26 -3.42
N GLY A 191 -7.58 -19.43 -4.27
CA GLY A 191 -6.17 -19.27 -3.92
C GLY A 191 -5.61 -20.39 -3.03
N GLY A 192 -6.28 -21.54 -2.99
CA GLY A 192 -5.83 -22.75 -2.28
C GLY A 192 -5.25 -23.80 -3.22
N TYR A 193 -4.77 -24.90 -2.64
CA TYR A 193 -4.23 -26.05 -3.37
C TYR A 193 -4.76 -27.34 -2.73
N GLU A 194 -5.19 -28.29 -3.55
CA GLU A 194 -5.61 -29.62 -3.06
C GLU A 194 -4.44 -30.58 -2.92
N ASN A 195 -3.55 -30.65 -3.92
CA ASN A 195 -2.34 -31.47 -3.92
C ASN A 195 -1.20 -30.69 -4.58
N LEU A 196 -0.18 -30.33 -3.80
CA LEU A 196 1.04 -29.71 -4.32
C LEU A 196 2.01 -30.80 -4.79
N ASP A 197 2.50 -30.70 -6.03
CA ASP A 197 3.66 -31.47 -6.48
C ASP A 197 4.92 -30.80 -5.92
N THR A 198 5.63 -31.51 -5.04
CA THR A 198 6.84 -30.99 -4.38
C THR A 198 8.02 -30.79 -5.33
N ASN A 199 7.94 -31.29 -6.57
CA ASN A 199 8.96 -31.07 -7.59
C ASN A 199 8.69 -29.83 -8.44
N LEU A 200 7.56 -29.15 -8.23
CA LEU A 200 7.19 -27.93 -8.95
C LEU A 200 7.23 -26.73 -8.01
N ASP A 201 7.51 -25.57 -8.59
CA ASP A 201 7.32 -24.28 -7.92
C ASP A 201 5.83 -23.99 -7.76
N THR A 202 5.49 -23.09 -6.84
CA THR A 202 4.09 -22.84 -6.48
C THR A 202 3.71 -21.40 -6.74
N ARG A 203 2.80 -21.18 -7.69
CA ARG A 203 2.26 -19.85 -7.94
C ARG A 203 1.24 -19.51 -6.88
N VAL A 204 1.47 -18.43 -6.16
CA VAL A 204 0.54 -17.90 -5.16
C VAL A 204 -0.23 -16.72 -5.72
N VAL A 205 -1.50 -16.56 -5.31
CA VAL A 205 -2.24 -15.31 -5.49
C VAL A 205 -2.18 -14.59 -4.16
N VAL A 206 -1.10 -13.84 -3.93
CA VAL A 206 -0.92 -13.12 -2.67
C VAL A 206 -2.07 -12.12 -2.48
N GLY A 207 -2.46 -11.43 -3.55
CA GLY A 207 -3.38 -10.29 -3.49
C GLY A 207 -2.78 -9.18 -2.63
N SER A 208 -2.59 -7.98 -3.16
CA SER A 208 -1.77 -6.97 -2.48
C SER A 208 -2.56 -5.71 -2.19
N TYR A 209 -2.46 -5.21 -0.96
CA TYR A 209 -2.95 -3.90 -0.55
C TYR A 209 -1.83 -2.87 -0.58
N GLY A 210 -0.89 -2.93 0.38
CA GLY A 210 0.27 -2.03 0.43
C GLY A 210 1.43 -2.53 -0.42
N ILE A 211 2.36 -1.61 -0.74
CA ILE A 211 3.62 -1.90 -1.43
C ILE A 211 4.72 -0.96 -0.94
N ILE A 212 5.96 -1.46 -0.87
CA ILE A 212 7.14 -0.67 -0.52
C ILE A 212 8.39 -1.26 -1.18
N GLY A 213 9.19 -0.45 -1.87
CA GLY A 213 10.49 -0.86 -2.40
C GLY A 213 11.49 -1.10 -1.27
N ASP A 214 12.40 -2.05 -1.43
CA ASP A 214 13.41 -2.36 -0.41
C ASP A 214 14.62 -1.41 -0.56
N PRO A 215 14.92 -0.55 0.44
CA PRO A 215 16.05 0.37 0.35
C PRO A 215 17.40 -0.32 0.52
N THR A 216 17.42 -1.62 0.85
CA THR A 216 18.64 -2.41 1.03
C THR A 216 18.92 -3.35 -0.15
N ASP A 217 17.99 -3.45 -1.09
CA ASP A 217 18.07 -4.27 -2.31
C ASP A 217 17.23 -3.62 -3.42
N ASP A 218 17.91 -3.03 -4.40
CA ASP A 218 17.31 -2.25 -5.49
C ASP A 218 16.43 -3.06 -6.45
N LYS A 219 16.42 -4.39 -6.32
CA LYS A 219 15.60 -5.32 -7.11
C LYS A 219 14.48 -5.96 -6.32
N ALA A 220 14.29 -5.57 -5.06
CA ALA A 220 13.28 -6.13 -4.21
C ALA A 220 12.14 -5.16 -3.89
N VAL A 221 10.94 -5.72 -3.85
CA VAL A 221 9.73 -5.01 -3.46
C VAL A 221 8.89 -5.88 -2.55
N TRP A 222 8.34 -5.27 -1.51
CA TRP A 222 7.47 -5.91 -0.54
C TRP A 222 6.02 -5.51 -0.77
N ILE A 223 5.11 -6.47 -0.66
CA ILE A 223 3.67 -6.26 -0.66
C ILE A 223 3.03 -6.87 0.59
N SER A 224 1.92 -6.27 1.02
CA SER A 224 1.09 -6.80 2.11
C SER A 224 -0.25 -7.32 1.58
N SER A 225 -0.77 -8.39 2.18
CA SER A 225 -2.09 -8.93 1.91
C SER A 225 -2.95 -8.92 3.17
N THR A 226 -4.16 -8.39 3.08
CA THR A 226 -5.13 -8.39 4.19
C THR A 226 -5.93 -9.68 4.30
N ARG A 227 -5.76 -10.62 3.36
CA ARG A 227 -6.48 -11.88 3.36
C ARG A 227 -6.13 -12.64 4.64
N PHE A 228 -7.14 -12.96 5.46
CA PHE A 228 -6.91 -13.63 6.74
C PHE A 228 -6.03 -14.88 6.58
N PRO A 229 -4.98 -15.05 7.41
CA PRO A 229 -4.63 -14.22 8.57
C PRO A 229 -3.78 -12.98 8.23
N GLY A 230 -3.29 -12.84 7.01
CA GLY A 230 -2.47 -11.74 6.54
C GLY A 230 -1.06 -12.21 6.22
N ARG A 231 -0.48 -11.69 5.15
CA ARG A 231 0.85 -12.09 4.65
C ARG A 231 1.64 -10.90 4.13
N LEU A 232 2.95 -11.00 4.23
CA LEU A 232 3.89 -10.23 3.42
C LEU A 232 4.37 -11.12 2.27
N ALA A 233 4.65 -10.52 1.13
CA ALA A 233 5.42 -11.19 0.09
C ALA A 233 6.51 -10.26 -0.42
N ARG A 234 7.68 -10.82 -0.69
CA ARG A 234 8.83 -10.13 -1.27
C ARG A 234 9.03 -10.66 -2.68
N LEU A 235 8.92 -9.79 -3.66
CA LEU A 235 9.33 -10.11 -5.03
C LEU A 235 10.74 -9.57 -5.24
N HIS A 236 11.64 -10.44 -5.70
CA HIS A 236 12.93 -10.04 -6.23
C HIS A 236 12.90 -10.23 -7.75
N ILE A 237 13.09 -9.15 -8.52
CA ILE A 237 12.89 -9.19 -9.99
C ILE A 237 14.03 -9.90 -10.74
N GLY A 238 15.21 -9.99 -10.12
CA GLY A 238 16.40 -10.58 -10.74
C GLY A 238 16.97 -9.74 -11.88
N ASP A 239 17.76 -10.37 -12.75
CA ASP A 239 18.49 -9.69 -13.83
C ASP A 239 17.77 -9.71 -15.18
N ASN A 240 16.82 -10.63 -15.37
CA ASN A 240 16.05 -10.80 -16.61
C ASN A 240 14.60 -11.16 -16.28
N PRO A 241 13.81 -10.20 -15.77
CA PRO A 241 12.39 -10.42 -15.56
C PRO A 241 11.65 -10.59 -16.92
N PRO A 242 10.60 -11.43 -16.96
CA PRO A 242 9.97 -12.09 -15.82
C PRO A 242 10.58 -13.45 -15.42
N GLU A 243 11.49 -14.02 -16.19
CA GLU A 243 12.00 -15.38 -15.97
C GLU A 243 12.86 -15.50 -14.70
N THR A 244 13.48 -14.41 -14.24
CA THR A 244 14.29 -14.40 -13.02
C THR A 244 13.53 -13.96 -11.77
N CYS A 245 12.23 -13.71 -11.88
CA CYS A 245 11.43 -13.26 -10.76
C CYS A 245 11.19 -14.39 -9.76
N VAL A 246 11.53 -14.13 -8.49
CA VAL A 246 11.30 -15.07 -7.37
C VAL A 246 10.51 -14.36 -6.28
N THR A 247 9.47 -15.02 -5.76
CA THR A 247 8.69 -14.52 -4.64
C THR A 247 8.95 -15.32 -3.38
N GLU A 248 9.06 -14.62 -2.26
CA GLU A 248 8.98 -15.19 -0.92
C GLU A 248 7.67 -14.75 -0.27
N MET A 249 7.13 -15.55 0.64
CA MET A 249 5.88 -15.26 1.33
C MET A 249 6.00 -15.57 2.82
N TYR A 250 5.51 -14.65 3.65
CA TYR A 250 5.60 -14.72 5.11
C TYR A 250 4.23 -14.44 5.71
N GLU A 251 3.62 -15.45 6.31
CA GLU A 251 2.34 -15.33 7.01
C GLU A 251 2.57 -14.70 8.38
N VAL A 252 1.69 -13.75 8.74
CA VAL A 252 1.69 -13.17 10.10
C VAL A 252 1.46 -14.31 11.10
N PRO A 253 2.21 -14.40 12.21
CA PRO A 253 1.97 -15.38 13.26
C PRO A 253 0.52 -15.31 13.71
N SER A 254 -0.23 -16.39 13.50
CA SER A 254 -1.68 -16.38 13.62
C SER A 254 -2.20 -17.62 14.32
N VAL A 255 -3.49 -17.60 14.68
CA VAL A 255 -4.18 -18.77 15.28
C VAL A 255 -4.25 -19.98 14.36
N LEU A 256 -3.88 -19.85 13.08
CA LEU A 256 -3.82 -20.98 12.15
C LEU A 256 -2.51 -21.76 12.23
N ASP A 257 -1.47 -21.19 12.87
CA ASP A 257 -0.23 -21.90 13.16
C ASP A 257 -0.31 -22.51 14.57
N PRO A 258 -0.38 -23.84 14.69
CA PRO A 258 -0.48 -24.50 16.00
C PRO A 258 0.79 -24.36 16.84
N ASN A 259 1.91 -23.92 16.26
CA ASN A 259 3.18 -23.74 16.94
C ASN A 259 3.35 -22.35 17.54
N VAL A 260 2.47 -21.40 17.21
CA VAL A 260 2.52 -20.03 17.73
C VAL A 260 1.59 -19.92 18.95
N PRO A 261 2.10 -19.50 20.13
CA PRO A 261 1.26 -19.23 21.29
C PRO A 261 0.19 -18.19 20.97
N ARG A 262 -1.04 -18.41 21.43
CA ARG A 262 -2.21 -17.57 21.08
C ARG A 262 -2.00 -16.09 21.38
N GLU A 263 -1.32 -15.78 22.48
CA GLU A 263 -0.99 -14.41 22.90
C GLU A 263 0.04 -13.70 22.00
N GLN A 264 0.74 -14.43 21.14
CA GLN A 264 1.69 -13.90 20.14
C GLN A 264 1.09 -13.84 18.74
N THR A 265 -0.21 -14.09 18.60
CA THR A 265 -0.88 -14.09 17.30
C THR A 265 -1.49 -12.73 16.95
N GLY A 266 -1.49 -12.41 15.66
CA GLY A 266 -2.15 -11.24 15.09
C GLY A 266 -2.77 -11.57 13.74
N PHE A 267 -3.45 -10.59 13.13
CA PHE A 267 -3.99 -10.76 11.78
C PHE A 267 -4.31 -9.45 11.08
N GLY A 268 -4.30 -9.50 9.75
CA GLY A 268 -4.73 -8.44 8.84
C GLY A 268 -3.62 -7.46 8.48
N SER A 269 -2.46 -7.94 8.02
CA SER A 269 -1.39 -7.08 7.47
C SER A 269 -1.92 -6.23 6.32
N ARG A 270 -2.08 -4.93 6.56
CA ARG A 270 -2.72 -4.00 5.62
C ARG A 270 -1.77 -2.92 5.16
N GLY A 271 -1.39 -2.03 6.08
CA GLY A 271 -0.33 -1.07 5.81
C GLY A 271 1.01 -1.76 5.71
N ILE A 272 1.93 -1.18 4.94
CA ILE A 272 3.32 -1.63 4.89
C ILE A 272 4.20 -0.42 4.66
N ASP A 273 5.35 -0.41 5.32
CA ASP A 273 6.47 0.46 5.03
C ASP A 273 7.74 -0.23 5.54
N ILE A 274 8.91 0.33 5.28
CA ILE A 274 10.20 -0.29 5.61
C ILE A 274 11.14 0.74 6.21
N ASP A 275 11.99 0.32 7.14
CA ASP A 275 13.04 1.17 7.67
C ASP A 275 14.33 1.11 6.82
N ARG A 276 15.29 2.00 7.11
CA ARG A 276 16.58 2.02 6.39
C ARG A 276 17.48 0.81 6.65
N ASN A 277 17.10 -0.07 7.58
CA ASN A 277 17.83 -1.30 7.89
C ASN A 277 17.20 -2.52 7.18
N GLY A 278 16.13 -2.34 6.41
CA GLY A 278 15.42 -3.42 5.73
C GLY A 278 14.39 -4.15 6.60
N VAL A 279 14.05 -3.61 7.79
CA VAL A 279 12.97 -4.17 8.62
C VAL A 279 11.63 -3.65 8.12
N VAL A 280 10.76 -4.58 7.73
CA VAL A 280 9.43 -4.27 7.23
C VAL A 280 8.50 -4.03 8.41
N TRP A 281 7.70 -2.97 8.34
CA TRP A 281 6.71 -2.61 9.34
C TRP A 281 5.31 -2.68 8.73
N THR A 282 4.40 -3.42 9.37
CA THR A 282 3.02 -3.57 8.90
C THR A 282 2.01 -3.37 10.02
N ALA A 283 1.09 -2.43 9.82
CA ALA A 283 -0.05 -2.27 10.72
C ALA A 283 -1.09 -3.35 10.43
N LEU A 284 -1.39 -4.13 11.47
CA LEU A 284 -2.37 -5.22 11.41
C LEU A 284 -3.77 -4.64 11.63
N SER A 285 -4.52 -4.46 10.55
CA SER A 285 -5.85 -3.84 10.58
C SER A 285 -6.91 -4.65 11.33
N GLY A 286 -6.66 -5.96 11.51
CA GLY A 286 -7.58 -6.88 12.16
C GLY A 286 -7.37 -6.94 13.67
N SER A 287 -6.14 -7.28 14.10
CA SER A 287 -5.81 -7.42 15.53
C SER A 287 -5.37 -6.12 16.19
N SER A 288 -5.14 -5.04 15.43
CA SER A 288 -4.61 -3.75 15.90
C SER A 288 -3.29 -3.91 16.66
N HIS A 289 -2.38 -4.68 16.07
CA HIS A 289 -0.96 -4.63 16.41
C HIS A 289 -0.24 -3.82 15.35
N PHE A 290 0.91 -3.27 15.70
CA PHE A 290 1.92 -2.92 14.73
C PHE A 290 2.97 -4.02 14.75
N ALA A 291 3.31 -4.59 13.60
CA ALA A 291 4.27 -5.68 13.52
C ALA A 291 5.53 -5.24 12.77
N SER A 292 6.69 -5.67 13.25
CA SER A 292 7.92 -5.69 12.46
C SER A 292 8.19 -7.09 11.92
N PHE A 293 8.85 -7.14 10.77
CA PHE A 293 9.34 -8.34 10.13
C PHE A 293 10.78 -8.13 9.65
N ASP A 294 11.70 -8.92 10.21
CA ASP A 294 13.12 -8.92 9.87
C ASP A 294 13.47 -10.20 9.11
N ARG A 295 13.60 -10.07 7.79
CA ARG A 295 13.92 -11.19 6.89
C ARG A 295 15.25 -11.86 7.24
N THR A 296 16.20 -11.16 7.85
CA THR A 296 17.54 -11.71 8.17
C THR A 296 17.49 -12.81 9.22
N LYS A 297 16.39 -12.92 9.96
CA LYS A 297 16.14 -13.98 10.95
C LYS A 297 15.53 -15.25 10.34
N CYS A 298 15.20 -15.25 9.05
CA CYS A 298 14.63 -16.41 8.37
C CYS A 298 15.71 -17.41 7.99
N ALA A 299 15.64 -18.62 8.54
CA ALA A 299 16.59 -19.69 8.24
C ALA A 299 16.37 -20.34 6.86
N VAL A 300 15.14 -20.26 6.33
CA VAL A 300 14.72 -20.87 5.07
C VAL A 300 13.95 -19.82 4.27
N THR A 301 14.17 -19.77 2.95
CA THR A 301 13.45 -18.86 2.04
C THR A 301 12.94 -19.57 0.78
N ASN A 302 13.25 -20.86 0.61
CA ASN A 302 12.76 -21.71 -0.48
C ASN A 302 12.58 -23.17 -0.02
N GLY A 303 12.11 -24.02 -0.93
CA GLY A 303 11.79 -25.42 -0.70
C GLY A 303 10.35 -25.65 -0.19
N PRO A 304 9.93 -26.92 -0.02
CA PRO A 304 8.51 -27.25 0.17
C PRO A 304 7.85 -26.62 1.41
N THR A 305 8.64 -26.32 2.44
CA THR A 305 8.15 -25.76 3.71
C THR A 305 7.72 -24.29 3.62
N VAL A 306 8.03 -23.58 2.52
CA VAL A 306 7.66 -22.16 2.39
C VAL A 306 6.26 -21.95 1.83
N ALA A 307 5.60 -23.01 1.35
CA ALA A 307 4.33 -22.93 0.62
C ALA A 307 3.19 -22.24 1.40
N ASP A 308 3.17 -22.35 2.73
CA ASP A 308 2.17 -21.70 3.59
C ASP A 308 2.63 -20.36 4.18
N GLY A 309 3.91 -20.01 4.03
CA GLY A 309 4.53 -18.80 4.56
C GLY A 309 4.82 -18.80 6.07
N ARG A 310 4.67 -19.92 6.80
CA ARG A 310 4.82 -19.98 8.28
C ARG A 310 6.22 -20.31 8.76
N HIS A 311 7.14 -20.53 7.83
CA HIS A 311 8.49 -21.00 8.09
C HIS A 311 9.41 -20.00 8.84
N CYS A 312 9.01 -18.72 8.99
CA CYS A 312 9.83 -17.68 9.61
C CYS A 312 9.11 -16.92 10.72
N VAL A 313 8.66 -17.62 11.77
CA VAL A 313 8.07 -16.99 12.96
C VAL A 313 9.10 -16.07 13.66
N ASP A 314 10.37 -16.45 13.70
CA ASP A 314 11.46 -15.70 14.35
C ASP A 314 11.70 -14.31 13.75
N GLY A 315 11.28 -14.09 12.50
CA GLY A 315 11.34 -12.79 11.83
C GLY A 315 10.33 -11.78 12.38
N TRP A 316 9.26 -12.23 13.02
CA TRP A 316 8.16 -11.38 13.45
C TRP A 316 8.30 -10.85 14.87
N THR A 317 7.85 -9.62 15.08
CA THR A 317 7.57 -9.08 16.42
C THR A 317 6.30 -8.26 16.38
N LEU A 318 5.34 -8.57 17.26
CA LEU A 318 4.03 -7.93 17.31
C LEU A 318 3.93 -7.00 18.52
N TYR A 319 3.65 -5.73 18.27
CA TYR A 319 3.49 -4.68 19.27
C TYR A 319 2.00 -4.33 19.41
N PRO A 320 1.35 -4.69 20.52
CA PRO A 320 -0.02 -4.29 20.76
C PRO A 320 -0.11 -2.78 20.94
N THR A 321 -1.07 -2.12 20.28
CA THR A 321 -1.29 -0.68 20.45
C THR A 321 -1.84 -0.34 21.83
N PRO A 322 -1.73 0.92 22.31
CA PRO A 322 -2.23 1.30 23.63
C PRO A 322 -3.76 1.40 23.71
N GLY A 323 -4.50 1.19 22.61
CA GLY A 323 -5.95 1.31 22.54
C GLY A 323 -6.73 0.23 23.33
N PRO A 324 -8.05 0.43 23.56
CA PRO A 324 -8.86 -0.49 24.35
C PRO A 324 -9.03 -1.85 23.64
N VAL A 325 -9.19 -2.90 24.44
CA VAL A 325 -9.49 -4.26 23.97
C VAL A 325 -11.00 -4.42 23.81
N VAL A 326 -11.42 -5.01 22.69
CA VAL A 326 -12.82 -5.37 22.42
C VAL A 326 -13.23 -6.52 23.34
N GLN A 327 -14.32 -6.32 24.09
CA GLN A 327 -14.81 -7.31 25.05
C GLN A 327 -15.17 -8.63 24.37
N GLY A 328 -14.79 -9.75 24.99
CA GLY A 328 -15.12 -11.09 24.51
C GLY A 328 -14.21 -11.62 23.39
N THR A 329 -13.08 -10.96 23.13
CA THR A 329 -12.09 -11.43 22.16
C THR A 329 -10.98 -12.22 22.84
N ASP A 330 -10.63 -13.37 22.25
CA ASP A 330 -9.53 -14.24 22.67
C ASP A 330 -8.87 -14.86 21.43
N PRO A 331 -7.64 -14.45 21.05
CA PRO A 331 -6.78 -13.48 21.73
C PRO A 331 -7.35 -12.04 21.73
N PRO A 332 -6.85 -11.14 22.61
CA PRO A 332 -7.31 -9.75 22.67
C PRO A 332 -7.19 -9.02 21.34
N VAL A 333 -8.30 -8.45 20.85
CA VAL A 333 -8.33 -7.56 19.67
C VAL A 333 -8.54 -6.12 20.13
N ARG A 334 -7.77 -5.17 19.61
CA ARG A 334 -7.90 -3.75 19.97
C ARG A 334 -8.70 -2.95 18.94
N ALA A 335 -9.27 -1.84 19.39
CA ALA A 335 -10.26 -1.07 18.64
C ALA A 335 -9.70 0.00 17.69
N ASP A 336 -8.38 0.07 17.46
CA ASP A 336 -7.78 1.11 16.60
C ASP A 336 -8.03 0.89 15.10
N TYR A 337 -8.10 -0.37 14.64
CA TYR A 337 -8.35 -0.79 13.25
C TYR A 337 -7.51 -0.02 12.21
N HIS A 338 -6.18 -0.14 12.30
CA HIS A 338 -5.25 0.61 11.47
C HIS A 338 -5.50 0.44 9.97
N TYR A 339 -5.70 1.56 9.27
CA TYR A 339 -5.82 1.53 7.82
C TYR A 339 -4.46 1.39 7.11
N TYR A 340 -3.43 2.09 7.61
CA TYR A 340 -2.08 2.07 7.05
C TYR A 340 -1.02 2.42 8.12
N ASN A 341 0.25 2.44 7.72
CA ASN A 341 1.39 2.90 8.52
C ASN A 341 2.45 3.54 7.62
N TRP A 342 3.41 4.21 8.25
CA TRP A 342 4.54 4.84 7.59
C TRP A 342 5.76 4.81 8.53
N VAL A 343 6.97 4.79 7.99
CA VAL A 343 8.22 4.82 8.76
C VAL A 343 8.91 6.15 8.52
N ASP A 344 9.17 6.90 9.60
CA ASP A 344 9.92 8.15 9.55
C ASP A 344 11.42 7.88 9.38
N GLN A 345 11.82 7.45 8.18
CA GLN A 345 13.20 7.14 7.83
C GLN A 345 14.15 8.31 8.07
N TRP A 346 13.65 9.55 7.99
CA TRP A 346 14.47 10.77 7.94
C TRP A 346 14.28 11.71 9.13
N ASN A 347 13.61 11.26 10.20
CA ASN A 347 13.34 12.07 11.38
C ASN A 347 12.60 13.39 11.06
N THR A 348 11.64 13.33 10.14
CA THR A 348 10.80 14.45 9.73
C THR A 348 9.88 14.92 10.86
N LEU A 349 9.45 14.03 11.76
CA LEU A 349 8.59 14.38 12.90
C LEU A 349 9.40 14.98 14.07
N GLY A 350 10.66 14.55 14.23
CA GLY A 350 11.51 14.93 15.35
C GLY A 350 11.61 13.89 16.47
N LEU A 351 11.11 12.67 16.28
CA LEU A 351 11.17 11.57 17.27
C LEU A 351 12.39 10.63 17.09
N GLY A 352 13.17 10.82 16.02
CA GLY A 352 14.25 9.90 15.63
C GLY A 352 14.09 9.45 14.18
N ALA A 353 15.17 8.90 13.61
CA ALA A 353 15.12 8.22 12.32
C ALA A 353 14.57 6.80 12.50
N ASN A 354 13.99 6.24 11.43
CA ASN A 354 13.38 4.90 11.42
C ASN A 354 12.27 4.72 12.46
N VAL A 355 11.55 5.79 12.83
CA VAL A 355 10.43 5.67 13.78
C VAL A 355 9.19 5.18 13.03
N PRO A 356 8.68 3.96 13.29
CA PRO A 356 7.47 3.48 12.67
C PRO A 356 6.24 4.16 13.31
N ILE A 357 5.30 4.59 12.46
CA ILE A 357 4.08 5.30 12.85
C ILE A 357 2.86 4.61 12.23
N ALA A 358 1.96 4.09 13.06
CA ALA A 358 0.68 3.54 12.62
C ALA A 358 -0.42 4.61 12.63
N ASN A 359 -1.37 4.52 11.68
CA ASN A 359 -2.59 5.32 11.75
C ASN A 359 -3.53 4.75 12.82
N GLY A 360 -3.80 5.50 13.87
CA GLY A 360 -4.87 5.22 14.83
C GLY A 360 -6.23 5.59 14.25
N SER A 361 -6.67 4.83 13.24
CA SER A 361 -7.82 5.19 12.39
C SER A 361 -9.12 5.36 13.17
N ASN A 362 -9.33 4.62 14.26
CA ASN A 362 -10.48 4.76 15.16
C ASN A 362 -10.14 5.40 16.51
N SER A 363 -8.91 5.90 16.69
CA SER A 363 -8.46 6.52 17.95
C SER A 363 -8.12 8.00 17.80
N ASP A 364 -8.46 8.61 16.66
CA ASP A 364 -8.15 10.02 16.35
C ASP A 364 -6.66 10.36 16.54
N SER A 365 -5.75 9.45 16.22
CA SER A 365 -4.32 9.69 16.46
C SER A 365 -3.38 9.11 15.40
N LEU A 366 -2.14 9.59 15.42
CA LEU A 366 -0.98 8.86 14.92
C LEU A 366 -0.27 8.19 16.11
N LEU A 367 0.21 6.96 15.92
CA LEU A 367 0.81 6.13 16.96
C LEU A 367 2.27 5.85 16.59
N ALA A 368 3.19 6.62 17.14
CA ALA A 368 4.63 6.42 16.93
C ALA A 368 5.17 5.43 17.97
N LEU A 369 5.85 4.38 17.51
CA LEU A 369 6.46 3.36 18.36
C LEU A 369 7.97 3.62 18.44
N ASN A 370 8.53 3.60 19.64
CA ASN A 370 9.96 3.41 19.83
C ASN A 370 10.25 1.90 19.83
N PRO A 371 10.87 1.34 18.78
CA PRO A 371 11.06 -0.10 18.67
C PRO A 371 12.02 -0.68 19.72
N ASP A 372 12.96 0.14 20.22
CA ASP A 372 13.96 -0.29 21.21
C ASP A 372 13.36 -0.44 22.61
N THR A 373 12.39 0.41 22.96
CA THR A 373 11.78 0.42 24.30
C THR A 373 10.38 -0.18 24.32
N GLY A 374 9.71 -0.31 23.16
CA GLY A 374 8.31 -0.68 23.06
C GLY A 374 7.34 0.43 23.50
N GLU A 375 7.83 1.63 23.77
CA GLU A 375 7.01 2.75 24.24
C GLU A 375 6.29 3.44 23.08
N TRP A 376 5.05 3.86 23.35
CA TRP A 376 4.18 4.53 22.40
C TRP A 376 4.10 6.03 22.66
N THR A 377 4.33 6.84 21.63
CA THR A 377 3.96 8.26 21.60
C THR A 377 2.67 8.42 20.80
N VAL A 378 1.62 8.89 21.48
CA VAL A 378 0.28 9.07 20.89
C VAL A 378 0.06 10.54 20.51
N LEU A 379 -0.01 10.82 19.21
CA LEU A 379 -0.28 12.15 18.67
C LEU A 379 -1.77 12.28 18.39
N ARG A 380 -2.52 12.76 19.40
CA ARG A 380 -3.98 12.83 19.38
C ARG A 380 -4.51 14.13 18.78
N VAL A 381 -5.49 14.04 17.89
CA VAL A 381 -6.38 15.16 17.53
C VAL A 381 -7.59 15.12 18.46
N PRO A 382 -7.92 16.22 19.15
CA PRO A 382 -8.99 16.21 20.15
C PRO A 382 -10.39 16.20 19.52
N TYR A 383 -11.32 15.53 20.19
CA TYR A 383 -12.76 15.69 19.96
C TYR A 383 -13.16 17.18 20.15
N PRO A 384 -14.10 17.74 19.35
CA PRO A 384 -14.97 17.08 18.38
C PRO A 384 -14.47 17.04 16.92
N GLN A 385 -13.24 17.47 16.65
CA GLN A 385 -12.74 17.62 15.28
C GLN A 385 -12.82 16.31 14.47
N GLY A 386 -12.54 15.17 15.11
CA GLY A 386 -12.47 13.85 14.48
C GLY A 386 -11.21 13.70 13.60
N PHE A 387 -10.61 12.52 13.59
CA PHE A 387 -9.37 12.27 12.85
C PHE A 387 -9.22 10.81 12.44
N PHE A 388 -10.04 10.41 11.46
CA PHE A 388 -9.98 9.11 10.80
C PHE A 388 -8.80 9.03 9.82
N ALA A 389 -7.59 8.98 10.34
CA ALA A 389 -6.38 8.96 9.54
C ALA A 389 -6.24 7.65 8.76
N ARG A 390 -5.88 7.78 7.48
CA ARG A 390 -5.66 6.65 6.54
C ARG A 390 -4.30 6.68 5.85
N GLY A 391 -3.54 7.74 6.06
CA GLY A 391 -2.23 7.94 5.49
C GLY A 391 -1.60 9.19 6.11
N LEU A 392 -0.29 9.23 6.04
CA LEU A 392 0.57 10.30 6.53
C LEU A 392 1.83 10.33 5.68
N ASP A 393 2.49 11.48 5.66
CA ASP A 393 3.84 11.61 5.11
C ASP A 393 4.60 12.74 5.81
N GLY A 394 5.91 12.67 5.78
CA GLY A 394 6.83 13.62 6.37
C GLY A 394 7.34 14.65 5.38
N ARG A 395 7.60 15.88 5.84
CA ARG A 395 8.36 16.85 5.04
C ARG A 395 9.30 17.68 5.90
N ILE A 396 10.44 18.04 5.32
CA ILE A 396 11.40 18.99 5.88
C ILE A 396 11.38 20.22 4.98
N ASP A 397 10.70 21.27 5.44
CA ASP A 397 10.60 22.58 4.78
C ASP A 397 11.90 23.38 4.89
N ASP A 398 12.57 23.31 6.04
CA ASP A 398 13.88 23.94 6.27
C ASP A 398 14.70 23.10 7.27
N PRO A 399 15.78 22.43 6.84
CA PRO A 399 16.61 21.62 7.73
C PRO A 399 17.29 22.44 8.84
N ASN A 400 17.44 23.76 8.66
CA ASN A 400 18.09 24.66 9.61
C ASN A 400 17.12 25.31 10.62
N ALA A 401 15.80 25.21 10.40
CA ALA A 401 14.79 25.77 11.30
C ALA A 401 14.42 24.86 12.49
N GLY A 402 15.23 23.82 12.75
CA GLY A 402 15.03 22.89 13.86
C GLY A 402 13.70 22.14 13.77
N TRP A 403 12.93 22.14 14.86
CA TRP A 403 11.62 21.47 14.92
C TRP A 403 10.52 22.17 14.11
N LYS A 404 10.69 23.46 13.81
CA LYS A 404 9.69 24.24 13.05
C LYS A 404 9.74 23.96 11.56
N GLY A 405 10.93 23.67 11.04
CA GLY A 405 11.16 23.38 9.63
C GLY A 405 10.84 21.95 9.23
N ARG A 406 10.30 21.13 10.14
CA ARG A 406 9.94 19.74 9.86
C ARG A 406 8.56 19.41 10.41
N GLY A 407 7.89 18.42 9.84
CA GLY A 407 6.64 17.92 10.38
C GLY A 407 6.05 16.81 9.54
N VAL A 408 5.09 16.11 10.15
CA VAL A 408 4.29 15.09 9.49
C VAL A 408 2.92 15.66 9.18
N TRP A 409 2.42 15.37 8.00
CA TRP A 409 1.08 15.74 7.57
C TRP A 409 0.25 14.49 7.41
N ALA A 410 -0.97 14.52 7.92
CA ALA A 410 -1.89 13.40 7.82
C ALA A 410 -3.28 13.89 7.45
N THR A 411 -3.89 13.24 6.46
CA THR A 411 -5.25 13.54 6.03
C THR A 411 -6.24 12.69 6.82
N TYR A 412 -7.42 13.25 7.05
CA TYR A 412 -8.58 12.49 7.52
C TYR A 412 -9.75 12.75 6.56
N GLY A 413 -10.42 11.68 6.17
CA GLY A 413 -11.42 11.72 5.10
C GLY A 413 -12.03 10.34 4.92
N GLU A 414 -12.88 9.96 5.87
CA GLU A 414 -13.67 8.73 5.74
C GLU A 414 -14.54 8.81 4.48
N ALA A 415 -14.64 7.71 3.73
CA ALA A 415 -15.44 7.69 2.50
C ALA A 415 -16.90 8.07 2.76
N ALA A 416 -17.43 7.67 3.92
CA ALA A 416 -18.71 8.11 4.45
C ALA A 416 -18.49 8.59 5.90
N THR A 417 -18.37 9.90 6.12
CA THR A 417 -18.13 10.41 7.47
C THR A 417 -19.41 10.46 8.30
N TRP A 418 -19.49 9.65 9.36
CA TRP A 418 -20.71 9.56 10.19
C TRP A 418 -20.72 10.51 11.39
N HIS A 419 -19.55 10.91 11.89
CA HIS A 419 -19.39 11.74 13.09
C HIS A 419 -18.17 12.66 12.98
N ILE A 420 -18.36 13.85 12.41
CA ILE A 420 -17.34 14.89 12.30
C ILE A 420 -17.95 16.24 12.67
N GLU A 421 -17.17 17.10 13.33
CA GLU A 421 -17.57 18.48 13.60
C GLU A 421 -17.92 19.22 12.30
N GLY A 422 -19.02 19.98 12.35
CA GLY A 422 -19.58 20.72 11.21
C GLY A 422 -20.68 19.99 10.42
N GLY A 423 -20.84 18.68 10.59
CA GLY A 423 -21.98 17.91 10.06
C GLY A 423 -22.02 17.75 8.53
N LYS A 424 -23.24 17.75 7.96
CA LYS A 424 -23.50 17.49 6.53
C LYS A 424 -22.68 18.44 5.64
N GLY A 425 -21.89 17.88 4.74
CA GLY A 425 -21.13 18.64 3.73
C GLY A 425 -19.75 19.13 4.19
N VAL A 426 -19.33 18.80 5.42
CA VAL A 426 -17.96 19.02 5.87
C VAL A 426 -16.99 18.30 4.96
N ARG A 427 -15.91 19.00 4.58
CA ARG A 427 -14.84 18.46 3.76
C ARG A 427 -13.79 17.76 4.62
N PRO A 428 -13.13 16.73 4.11
CA PRO A 428 -11.89 16.20 4.66
C PRO A 428 -10.87 17.30 4.96
N GLY A 429 -10.01 17.05 5.95
CA GLY A 429 -8.95 17.97 6.33
C GLY A 429 -7.59 17.32 6.36
N ILE A 430 -6.58 18.13 6.62
CA ILE A 430 -5.19 17.71 6.78
C ILE A 430 -4.62 18.37 8.03
N VAL A 431 -3.93 17.57 8.84
CA VAL A 431 -3.37 17.99 10.13
C VAL A 431 -1.86 17.92 10.05
N LYS A 432 -1.19 19.00 10.47
CA LYS A 432 0.27 19.04 10.64
C LYS A 432 0.63 18.71 12.08
N PHE A 433 1.47 17.71 12.27
CA PHE A 433 2.08 17.37 13.55
C PHE A 433 3.53 17.86 13.58
N GLN A 434 3.91 18.53 14.67
CA GLN A 434 5.28 18.95 14.95
C GLN A 434 5.60 18.65 16.41
N VAL A 435 6.77 18.07 16.65
CA VAL A 435 7.23 17.75 18.00
C VAL A 435 8.37 18.68 18.39
N ARG A 436 8.21 19.38 19.53
CA ARG A 436 9.29 20.18 20.11
C ARG A 436 10.27 19.26 20.83
N PRO A 437 11.59 19.53 20.77
CA PRO A 437 12.58 18.76 21.52
C PRO A 437 12.44 18.93 23.04
N HIS A 438 11.89 20.07 23.49
CA HIS A 438 11.53 20.32 24.88
C HIS A 438 10.43 21.39 24.98
N PRO A 439 9.72 21.52 26.12
CA PRO A 439 8.59 22.46 26.26
C PRO A 439 8.95 23.93 25.99
N LEU A 440 10.19 24.33 26.29
CA LEU A 440 10.69 25.70 26.11
C LEU A 440 11.30 25.99 24.72
N ALA A 441 11.21 25.05 23.77
CA ALA A 441 11.80 25.25 22.44
C ALA A 441 10.96 26.28 21.67
N ASN A 442 11.65 27.33 21.18
CA ASN A 442 11.02 28.49 20.57
C ASN A 442 11.16 28.57 19.07
#